data_AF-A0A2V9YB91-F1
#
_entry.id   AF-A0A2V9YB91-F1
#
_cell.length_a   1.000
_cell.length_b   1.000
_cell.length_c   1.000
_cell.angle_alpha   90.00
_cell.angle_beta   90.00
_cell.angle_gamma   90.00
#
_symmetry.space_group_name_H-M   'P 1'
#
loop_
_entity.id
_entity.type
_entity.pdbx_description
1 polymer ?
#
loop_
_entity_poly.entity_id
_entity_poly.type
_entity_poly.pdbx_seq_one_letter_code
_entity_poly.pdbx_strand_id
1 'polypeptide(L)'
;MRALKLIQLMKTNSASMSDELVRKIRASGKCEQLLLKVPESEQRQYASQIYQALTEWLADETDSALEHHYVALGVRRAGQGVPLSQMFRAVTIAREHLWDYAQQECFHEEPVEFLGGVTLLRSLNSFFDQILYFALTGYEKVGEDESAAFSFLSNRRSA
;
A
#
# COMPACT_ATOMS: atom_id res chain seq x y z
N MET A 1 12.07 0.20 -22.11
CA MET A 1 12.05 -1.29 -22.05
C MET A 1 12.11 -1.87 -20.64
N ARG A 2 12.72 -1.20 -19.63
CA ARG A 2 12.77 -1.70 -18.23
C ARG A 2 11.43 -1.78 -17.49
N ALA A 3 10.58 -0.76 -17.61
CA ALA A 3 9.25 -0.76 -16.98
C ALA A 3 8.39 -1.94 -17.45
N LEU A 4 8.35 -2.20 -18.76
CA LEU A 4 7.61 -3.31 -19.35
C LEU A 4 8.13 -4.69 -18.89
N LYS A 5 9.45 -4.86 -18.76
CA LYS A 5 10.05 -6.10 -18.23
C LYS A 5 9.66 -6.31 -16.76
N LEU A 6 9.77 -5.28 -15.92
CA LEU A 6 9.37 -5.38 -14.51
C LEU A 6 7.87 -5.69 -14.39
N ILE A 7 7.01 -5.01 -15.15
CA ILE A 7 5.56 -5.26 -15.17
C ILE A 7 5.27 -6.72 -15.55
N GLN A 8 5.91 -7.25 -16.59
CA GLN A 8 5.75 -8.65 -17.01
C GLN A 8 6.17 -9.64 -15.92
N LEU A 9 7.34 -9.41 -15.29
CA LEU A 9 7.84 -10.25 -14.20
C LEU A 9 6.92 -10.21 -12.99
N MET A 10 6.47 -9.01 -12.58
CA MET A 10 5.51 -8.84 -11.48
C MET A 10 4.18 -9.52 -11.77
N LYS A 11 3.64 -9.40 -13.00
CA LYS A 11 2.40 -10.09 -13.38
C LYS A 11 2.56 -11.61 -13.29
N THR A 12 3.68 -12.13 -13.78
CA THR A 12 4.01 -13.57 -13.77
C THR A 12 4.16 -14.10 -12.34
N ASN A 13 4.83 -13.35 -11.47
CA ASN A 13 5.18 -13.80 -10.11
C ASN A 13 4.21 -13.28 -9.03
N SER A 14 3.12 -12.61 -9.42
CA SER A 14 2.20 -11.89 -8.52
C SER A 14 1.74 -12.71 -7.32
N ALA A 15 1.30 -13.96 -7.51
CA ALA A 15 0.86 -14.84 -6.43
C ALA A 15 1.98 -15.08 -5.40
N SER A 16 3.20 -15.40 -5.87
CA SER A 16 4.34 -15.66 -5.00
C SER A 16 4.79 -14.41 -4.25
N MET A 17 4.73 -13.25 -4.91
CA MET A 17 5.05 -11.95 -4.32
C MET A 17 4.05 -11.60 -3.21
N SER A 18 2.76 -11.83 -3.42
CA SER A 18 1.72 -11.58 -2.42
C SER A 18 1.90 -12.45 -1.18
N ASP A 19 2.19 -13.75 -1.37
CA ASP A 19 2.41 -14.67 -0.27
C ASP A 19 3.68 -14.33 0.52
N GLU A 20 4.77 -13.96 -0.16
CA GLU A 20 5.99 -13.47 0.49
C GLU A 20 5.74 -12.16 1.25
N LEU A 21 4.96 -11.24 0.69
CA LEU A 21 4.59 -10.00 1.37
C LEU A 21 3.85 -10.28 2.68
N VAL A 22 2.83 -11.14 2.66
CA VAL A 22 2.10 -11.52 3.88
C VAL A 22 3.05 -12.18 4.91
N ARG A 23 3.98 -13.03 4.44
CA ARG A 23 5.01 -13.62 5.31
C ARG A 23 5.91 -12.55 5.94
N LYS A 24 6.41 -11.58 5.17
CA LYS A 24 7.24 -10.47 5.65
C LYS A 24 6.51 -9.58 6.65
N ILE A 25 5.23 -9.27 6.41
CA ILE A 25 4.39 -8.53 7.37
C ILE A 25 4.31 -9.27 8.70
N ARG A 26 4.03 -10.58 8.67
CA ARG A 26 3.96 -11.43 9.87
C ARG A 26 5.30 -11.53 10.59
N ALA A 27 6.39 -11.72 9.86
CA ALA A 27 7.73 -11.82 10.42
C ALA A 27 8.24 -10.51 11.04
N SER A 28 7.68 -9.36 10.64
CA SER A 28 8.16 -8.06 11.11
C SER A 28 7.91 -7.78 12.59
N GLY A 29 6.92 -8.44 13.22
CA GLY A 29 6.44 -8.13 14.58
C GLY A 29 5.83 -6.74 14.75
N LYS A 30 5.80 -5.90 13.71
CA LYS A 30 5.35 -4.50 13.78
C LYS A 30 3.88 -4.33 13.37
N CYS A 31 3.22 -5.39 12.93
CA CYS A 31 1.87 -5.37 12.37
C CYS A 31 0.90 -6.32 13.11
N GLU A 32 1.14 -6.62 14.39
CA GLU A 32 0.36 -7.60 15.17
C GLU A 32 -1.13 -7.25 15.26
N GLN A 33 -1.47 -6.00 15.56
CA GLN A 33 -2.86 -5.55 15.67
C GLN A 33 -3.55 -5.54 14.31
N LEU A 34 -2.82 -5.18 13.24
CA LEU A 34 -3.33 -5.29 11.87
C LEU A 34 -3.66 -6.75 11.53
N LEU A 35 -2.74 -7.68 11.81
CA LEU A 35 -2.93 -9.10 11.53
C LEU A 35 -4.06 -9.73 12.36
N LEU A 36 -4.29 -9.22 13.57
CA LEU A 36 -5.38 -9.67 14.44
C LEU A 36 -6.75 -9.15 13.97
N LYS A 37 -6.82 -7.88 13.55
CA LYS A 37 -8.08 -7.18 13.23
C LYS A 37 -8.54 -7.39 11.78
N VAL A 38 -7.64 -7.77 10.89
CA VAL A 38 -7.93 -7.99 9.47
C VAL A 38 -7.98 -9.49 9.18
N PRO A 39 -9.05 -10.04 8.58
CA PRO A 39 -9.13 -11.46 8.21
C PRO A 39 -7.99 -11.90 7.28
N GLU A 40 -7.52 -13.15 7.40
CA GLU A 40 -6.40 -13.65 6.57
C GLU A 40 -6.70 -13.59 5.06
N SER A 41 -7.94 -13.92 4.66
CA SER A 41 -8.38 -13.80 3.26
C SER A 41 -8.23 -12.38 2.74
N GLU A 42 -8.59 -11.41 3.57
CA GLU A 42 -8.46 -9.98 3.27
C GLU A 42 -6.98 -9.56 3.23
N GLN A 43 -6.12 -10.05 4.13
CA GLN A 43 -4.68 -9.79 4.10
C GLN A 43 -4.05 -10.22 2.77
N ARG A 44 -4.34 -11.44 2.30
CA ARG A 44 -3.83 -11.97 1.01
C ARG A 44 -4.39 -11.22 -0.19
N GLN A 45 -5.67 -10.87 -0.13
CA GLN A 45 -6.31 -10.08 -1.15
C GLN A 45 -5.62 -8.72 -1.30
N TYR A 46 -5.37 -8.00 -0.21
CA TYR A 46 -4.69 -6.70 -0.26
C TYR A 46 -3.23 -6.81 -0.71
N ALA A 47 -2.52 -7.85 -0.30
CA ALA A 47 -1.17 -8.12 -0.79
C ALA A 47 -1.12 -8.34 -2.32
N SER A 48 -2.20 -8.89 -2.90
CA SER A 48 -2.31 -9.05 -4.36
C SER A 48 -2.74 -7.76 -5.05
N GLN A 49 -3.72 -7.06 -4.46
CA GLN A 49 -4.25 -5.82 -5.02
C GLN A 49 -3.20 -4.72 -5.11
N ILE A 50 -2.28 -4.62 -4.15
CA ILE A 50 -1.24 -3.58 -4.18
C ILE A 50 -0.30 -3.74 -5.39
N TYR A 51 0.09 -4.96 -5.74
CA TYR A 51 0.94 -5.22 -6.91
C TYR A 51 0.16 -5.14 -8.22
N GLN A 52 -1.10 -5.57 -8.23
CA GLN A 52 -1.99 -5.38 -9.37
C GLN A 52 -2.14 -3.87 -9.68
N ALA A 53 -2.54 -3.08 -8.67
CA ALA A 53 -2.71 -1.63 -8.79
C ALA A 53 -1.43 -0.94 -9.28
N LEU A 54 -0.26 -1.38 -8.82
CA LEU A 54 1.01 -0.86 -9.33
C LEU A 54 1.21 -1.18 -10.82
N THR A 55 0.96 -2.42 -11.24
CA THR A 55 1.14 -2.79 -12.65
C THR A 55 0.15 -2.10 -13.59
N GLU A 56 -1.04 -1.77 -13.10
CA GLU A 56 -2.05 -0.98 -13.81
C GLU A 56 -1.65 0.50 -13.86
N TRP A 57 -1.23 1.07 -12.73
CA TRP A 57 -0.80 2.46 -12.67
C TRP A 57 0.46 2.72 -13.50
N LEU A 58 1.41 1.78 -13.57
CA LEU A 58 2.57 1.89 -14.46
C LEU A 58 2.21 1.81 -15.95
N ALA A 59 1.00 1.35 -16.30
CA ALA A 59 0.55 1.27 -17.69
C ALA A 59 -0.16 2.56 -18.14
N ASP A 60 -1.03 3.13 -17.29
CA ASP A 60 -1.94 4.22 -17.66
C ASP A 60 -1.75 5.52 -16.85
N GLU A 61 -0.92 5.52 -15.79
CA GLU A 61 -0.55 6.67 -14.93
C GLU A 61 -1.75 7.54 -14.47
N THR A 62 -2.90 6.92 -14.16
CA THR A 62 -4.08 7.64 -13.68
C THR A 62 -4.30 7.49 -12.17
N ASP A 63 -4.31 8.62 -11.47
CA ASP A 63 -4.41 8.66 -10.00
C ASP A 63 -5.83 8.51 -9.46
N SER A 64 -6.86 8.80 -10.27
CA SER A 64 -8.26 8.83 -9.82
C SER A 64 -8.75 7.48 -9.32
N ALA A 65 -8.31 6.38 -9.94
CA ALA A 65 -8.61 5.03 -9.51
C ALA A 65 -7.90 4.68 -8.19
N LEU A 66 -6.66 5.15 -8.01
CA LEU A 66 -5.90 4.96 -6.78
C LEU A 66 -6.54 5.71 -5.61
N GLU A 67 -6.92 6.97 -5.82
CA GLU A 67 -7.50 7.80 -4.77
C GLU A 67 -8.72 7.13 -4.14
N HIS A 68 -9.72 6.77 -4.95
CA HIS A 68 -10.95 6.18 -4.45
C HIS A 68 -10.69 4.87 -3.69
N HIS A 69 -9.85 4.00 -4.25
CA HIS A 69 -9.54 2.70 -3.67
C HIS A 69 -8.80 2.82 -2.33
N TYR A 70 -7.76 3.65 -2.28
CA TYR A 70 -6.90 3.74 -1.10
C TYR A 70 -7.50 4.62 0.00
N VAL A 71 -8.32 5.63 -0.32
CA VAL A 71 -9.15 6.34 0.67
C VAL A 71 -10.11 5.35 1.34
N ALA A 72 -10.81 4.51 0.56
CA ALA A 72 -11.72 3.51 1.11
C ALA A 72 -10.99 2.48 2.00
N LEU A 73 -9.77 2.09 1.62
CA LEU A 73 -8.92 1.25 2.47
C LEU A 73 -8.62 1.93 3.82
N GLY A 74 -8.24 3.21 3.81
CA GLY A 74 -7.98 3.99 5.01
C GLY A 74 -9.17 4.00 5.98
N VAL A 75 -10.35 4.35 5.45
CA VAL A 75 -11.62 4.35 6.22
C VAL A 75 -11.88 2.96 6.81
N ARG A 76 -11.74 1.91 6.00
CA ARG A 76 -11.97 0.52 6.44
C ARG A 76 -11.01 0.12 7.57
N ARG A 77 -9.72 0.47 7.47
CA ARG A 77 -8.71 0.14 8.48
C ARG A 77 -8.95 0.88 9.79
N ALA A 78 -9.35 2.15 9.71
CA ALA A 78 -9.76 2.91 10.88
C ALA A 78 -11.00 2.31 11.54
N GLY A 79 -12.02 1.93 10.76
CA GLY A 79 -13.23 1.26 11.28
C GLY A 79 -12.98 -0.12 11.92
N GLN A 80 -11.95 -0.84 11.48
CA GLN A 80 -11.47 -2.07 12.13
C GLN A 80 -10.61 -1.79 13.38
N GLY A 81 -10.30 -0.52 13.65
CA GLY A 81 -9.43 -0.06 14.73
C GLY A 81 -7.98 -0.50 14.56
N VAL A 82 -7.51 -0.71 13.33
CA VAL A 82 -6.10 -1.04 13.05
C VAL A 82 -5.27 0.21 13.35
N PRO A 83 -4.21 0.15 14.19
CA PRO A 83 -3.39 1.33 14.44
C PRO A 83 -2.76 1.88 13.15
N LEU A 84 -2.84 3.20 12.96
CA LEU A 84 -2.30 3.91 11.79
C LEU A 84 -0.83 3.52 11.50
N SER A 85 -0.01 3.44 12.54
CA SER A 85 1.40 3.06 12.44
C SER A 85 1.61 1.67 11.85
N GLN A 86 0.72 0.73 12.13
CA GLN A 86 0.80 -0.64 11.60
C GLN A 86 0.32 -0.74 10.16
N MET A 87 -0.69 0.05 9.78
CA MET A 87 -1.09 0.20 8.38
C MET A 87 0.04 0.81 7.55
N PHE A 88 0.63 1.91 8.03
CA PHE A 88 1.80 2.53 7.40
C PHE A 88 2.97 1.55 7.30
N ARG A 89 3.24 0.77 8.36
CA ARG A 89 4.32 -0.21 8.32
C ARG A 89 4.07 -1.34 7.32
N ALA A 90 2.83 -1.81 7.17
CA ALA A 90 2.51 -2.84 6.18
C ALA A 90 2.77 -2.35 4.74
N VAL A 91 2.40 -1.11 4.42
CA VAL A 91 2.65 -0.55 3.08
C VAL A 91 4.15 -0.30 2.84
N THR A 92 4.89 0.16 3.85
CA THR A 92 6.35 0.31 3.71
C THR A 92 7.07 -1.04 3.57
N ILE A 93 6.60 -2.11 4.22
CA ILE A 93 7.10 -3.48 3.97
C ILE A 93 6.82 -3.92 2.52
N ALA A 94 5.66 -3.58 1.96
CA ALA A 94 5.35 -3.86 0.56
C ALA A 94 6.29 -3.13 -0.40
N ARG A 95 6.65 -1.88 -0.09
CA ARG A 95 7.64 -1.08 -0.81
C ARG A 95 9.03 -1.70 -0.73
N GLU A 96 9.49 -2.04 0.47
CA GLU A 96 10.79 -2.69 0.73
C GLU A 96 10.87 -4.02 -0.05
N HIS A 97 9.81 -4.84 0.02
CA HIS A 97 9.75 -6.11 -0.71
C HIS A 97 9.83 -5.93 -2.23
N LEU A 98 9.13 -4.93 -2.79
CA LEU A 98 9.20 -4.65 -4.22
C LEU A 98 10.61 -4.19 -4.61
N TRP A 99 11.23 -3.34 -3.79
CA TRP A 99 12.59 -2.88 -4.04
C TRP A 99 13.56 -4.05 -4.11
N ASP A 100 13.52 -4.96 -3.13
CA ASP A 100 14.35 -6.18 -3.10
C ASP A 100 14.11 -7.03 -4.36
N TYR A 101 12.84 -7.23 -4.74
CA TYR A 101 12.45 -7.99 -5.91
C TYR A 101 12.96 -7.35 -7.21
N ALA A 102 12.76 -6.04 -7.37
CA ALA A 102 13.24 -5.30 -8.53
C ALA A 102 14.78 -5.37 -8.59
N GLN A 103 15.47 -5.28 -7.45
CA GLN A 103 16.92 -5.42 -7.35
C GLN A 103 17.41 -6.77 -7.90
N GLN A 104 16.78 -7.85 -7.49
CA GLN A 104 17.13 -9.22 -7.89
C GLN A 104 16.80 -9.50 -9.36
N GLU A 105 15.68 -9.01 -9.87
CA GLU A 105 15.19 -9.40 -11.19
C GLU A 105 15.61 -8.45 -12.33
N CYS A 106 15.93 -7.18 -12.01
CA CYS A 106 16.13 -6.14 -13.01
C CYS A 106 17.53 -5.51 -13.03
N PHE A 107 18.40 -5.72 -12.04
CA PHE A 107 19.71 -5.04 -11.96
C PHE A 107 20.90 -5.88 -12.41
N HIS A 108 20.64 -7.00 -13.08
CA HIS A 108 21.66 -7.74 -13.80
C HIS A 108 21.83 -7.14 -15.23
N GLU A 109 22.75 -6.16 -15.34
CA GLU A 109 23.51 -5.75 -16.56
C GLU A 109 23.08 -4.56 -17.47
N GLU A 110 24.12 -4.03 -18.14
CA GLU A 110 24.38 -2.92 -19.11
C GLU A 110 24.19 -1.41 -18.74
N PRO A 111 25.23 -0.54 -18.96
CA PRO A 111 25.20 0.90 -18.68
C PRO A 111 24.19 1.72 -19.51
N VAL A 112 23.84 1.25 -20.71
CA VAL A 112 23.09 2.05 -21.71
C VAL A 112 21.63 2.28 -21.31
N GLU A 113 21.11 1.53 -20.34
CA GLU A 113 19.72 1.60 -19.92
C GLU A 113 19.51 2.31 -18.55
N PHE A 114 20.57 2.89 -17.96
CA PHE A 114 20.56 3.47 -16.61
C PHE A 114 19.44 4.49 -16.36
N LEU A 115 19.25 5.45 -17.26
CA LEU A 115 18.21 6.50 -17.14
C LEU A 115 16.79 5.92 -17.08
N GLY A 116 16.49 4.89 -17.88
CA GLY A 116 15.20 4.21 -17.85
C GLY A 116 14.96 3.46 -16.54
N GLY A 117 16.02 2.97 -15.89
CA GLY A 117 15.95 2.40 -14.55
C GLY A 117 15.65 3.45 -13.49
N VAL A 118 16.31 4.61 -13.53
CA VAL A 118 16.09 5.70 -12.58
C VAL A 118 14.65 6.22 -12.65
N THR A 119 14.10 6.40 -13.85
CA THR A 119 12.69 6.82 -14.01
C THR A 119 11.74 5.78 -13.43
N LEU A 120 11.95 4.50 -13.70
CA LEU A 120 11.14 3.43 -13.13
C LEU A 120 11.17 3.44 -11.60
N LEU A 121 12.35 3.56 -10.99
CA LEU A 121 12.48 3.64 -9.53
C LEU A 121 11.75 4.86 -8.95
N ARG A 122 11.79 6.00 -9.65
CA ARG A 122 11.02 7.19 -9.26
C ARG A 122 9.51 6.94 -9.32
N SER A 123 9.02 6.30 -10.39
CA SER A 123 7.60 5.94 -10.52
C SER A 123 7.16 4.98 -9.41
N LEU A 124 7.98 3.97 -9.07
CA LEU A 124 7.69 3.07 -7.95
C LEU A 124 7.53 3.83 -6.62
N ASN A 125 8.44 4.74 -6.31
CA ASN A 125 8.34 5.56 -5.11
C ASN A 125 7.09 6.44 -5.12
N SER A 126 6.81 7.11 -6.25
CA SER A 126 5.63 7.95 -6.43
C SER A 126 4.34 7.18 -6.17
N PHE A 127 4.21 5.97 -6.72
CA PHE A 127 3.06 5.11 -6.48
C PHE A 127 2.85 4.85 -4.99
N PHE A 128 3.89 4.41 -4.27
CA PHE A 128 3.72 4.10 -2.85
C PHE A 128 3.46 5.33 -1.99
N ASP A 129 3.97 6.51 -2.37
CA ASP A 129 3.70 7.76 -1.67
C ASP A 129 2.24 8.20 -1.89
N GLN A 130 1.71 8.08 -3.11
CA GLN A 130 0.31 8.38 -3.43
C GLN A 130 -0.67 7.48 -2.69
N ILE A 131 -0.49 6.15 -2.76
CA ILE A 131 -1.41 5.22 -2.08
C ILE A 131 -1.37 5.40 -0.56
N LEU A 132 -0.21 5.73 0.01
CA LEU A 132 -0.08 6.04 1.43
C LEU A 132 -0.83 7.32 1.78
N TYR A 133 -0.61 8.39 1.01
CA TYR A 133 -1.32 9.65 1.20
C TYR A 133 -2.84 9.45 1.21
N PHE A 134 -3.37 8.78 0.18
CA PHE A 134 -4.80 8.48 0.09
C PHE A 134 -5.31 7.61 1.24
N ALA A 135 -4.56 6.60 1.65
CA ALA A 135 -4.92 5.75 2.79
C ALA A 135 -4.90 6.51 4.12
N LEU A 136 -3.95 7.43 4.33
CA LEU A 136 -3.90 8.28 5.52
C LEU A 136 -5.10 9.24 5.55
N THR A 137 -5.40 9.93 4.44
CA THR A 137 -6.57 10.81 4.33
C THR A 137 -7.87 10.05 4.59
N GLY A 138 -8.00 8.81 4.11
CA GLY A 138 -9.15 7.97 4.41
C GLY A 138 -9.24 7.58 5.89
N TYR A 139 -8.11 7.27 6.50
CA TYR A 139 -8.04 6.87 7.91
C TYR A 139 -8.45 8.00 8.86
N GLU A 140 -8.05 9.23 8.56
CA GLU A 140 -8.34 10.42 9.38
C GLU A 140 -9.84 10.75 9.45
N LYS A 141 -10.60 10.49 8.39
CA LYS A 141 -12.05 10.78 8.33
C LYS A 141 -12.86 10.14 9.45
N VAL A 142 -12.49 8.92 9.87
CA VAL A 142 -13.19 8.23 10.97
C VAL A 142 -12.93 8.91 12.31
N GLY A 143 -11.72 9.43 12.53
CA GLY A 143 -11.36 10.16 13.75
C GLY A 143 -12.03 11.54 13.83
N GLU A 144 -12.24 12.20 12.68
CA GLU A 144 -12.98 13.47 12.59
C GLU A 144 -14.46 13.28 12.95
N ASP A 145 -15.10 12.21 12.44
CA ASP A 145 -16.50 11.89 12.73
C ASP A 145 -16.72 11.54 14.20
N GLU A 146 -15.82 10.77 14.82
CA GLU A 146 -15.88 10.45 16.25
C GLU A 146 -15.65 11.71 17.12
N SER A 147 -14.64 12.52 16.79
CA SER A 147 -14.35 13.78 17.50
C SER A 147 -15.52 14.77 17.41
N ALA A 148 -16.14 14.90 16.24
CA ALA A 148 -17.33 15.72 16.03
C ALA A 148 -18.51 15.19 16.89
N ALA A 149 -18.77 13.89 16.87
CA ALA A 149 -19.84 13.27 17.66
C ALA A 149 -19.64 13.47 19.18
N PHE A 150 -18.41 13.31 19.68
CA PHE A 150 -18.08 13.57 21.08
C PHE A 150 -18.29 15.04 21.47
N SER A 151 -17.89 15.99 20.62
CA SER A 151 -18.11 17.43 20.82
C SER A 151 -19.59 17.81 20.87
N PHE A 152 -20.41 17.20 19.99
CA PHE A 152 -21.88 17.37 20.01
C PHE A 152 -22.51 16.83 21.30
N LEU A 153 -22.05 15.68 21.79
CA LEU A 153 -22.57 15.08 23.04
C LEU A 153 -22.13 15.84 24.29
N SER A 154 -20.91 16.38 24.33
CA SER A 154 -20.46 17.22 25.45
C SER A 154 -21.23 18.53 25.53
N ASN A 155 -21.55 19.16 24.40
CA ASN A 155 -22.31 20.42 24.37
C ASN A 155 -23.79 20.27 24.76
N ARG A 156 -24.38 19.07 24.66
CA ARG A 156 -25.76 18.83 25.13
C ARG A 156 -25.88 18.52 26.63
N ARG A 157 -24.78 18.18 27.30
CA ARG A 157 -24.79 17.88 28.76
C ARG A 157 -24.57 19.11 29.63
N SER A 158 -24.19 20.23 29.03
CA SER A 158 -23.92 21.52 29.66
C SER A 158 -25.03 22.57 29.45
N ALA A 159 -26.15 22.17 28.85
CA ALA A 159 -27.39 22.95 28.71
C ALA A 159 -28.53 22.28 29.47
#